data_AF-A0A9W7E991-F1
#
_entry.id   AF-A0A9W7E991-F1
#
_cell.length_a   1.000
_cell.length_b   1.000
_cell.length_c   1.000
_cell.angle_alpha   90.00
_cell.angle_beta   90.00
_cell.angle_gamma   90.00
#
_symmetry.space_group_name_H-M   'P 1'
#
loop_
_entity.id
_entity.type
_entity.pdbx_description
1 polymer ?
#
loop_
_entity_poly.entity_id
_entity_poly.type
_entity_poly.pdbx_seq_one_letter_code
_entity_poly.pdbx_strand_id
1 'polypeptide(L)'
;MSEFSKSCKLLTKLSTDLDRLLESHSALPPLPPPSSTLTATSSPRTSDFESIRFQIEGEGGIAGKIDRYKQRLTEKDPVTCNDRYGDKMKKNVTEFIASYEAFCADLEIVFAPEGVYESLKQREKTEASNIVKSEEAKKKAKEEEEKRAKMRAEEERLASLTEQQRQEEIQAKEREELRIQAEIARKQRQERETKEREEQERKEQGKGKEWH
;
A
#
# COMPACT_ATOMS: atom_id res chain seq x y z
N MET A 1 13.36 -43.86 2.44
CA MET A 1 12.40 -43.45 1.38
C MET A 1 12.88 -42.13 0.82
N SER A 2 13.12 -42.06 -0.50
CA SER A 2 13.60 -40.85 -1.19
C SER A 2 12.62 -39.69 -1.04
N GLU A 3 13.12 -38.46 -0.88
CA GLU A 3 12.30 -37.23 -0.78
C GLU A 3 11.38 -37.06 -1.99
N PHE A 4 11.80 -37.56 -3.15
CA PHE A 4 11.00 -37.65 -4.38
C PHE A 4 9.69 -38.42 -4.18
N SER A 5 9.71 -39.53 -3.42
CA SER A 5 8.51 -40.31 -3.13
C SER A 5 7.53 -39.58 -2.21
N LYS A 6 8.01 -38.66 -1.37
CA LYS A 6 7.16 -37.81 -0.52
C LYS A 6 6.50 -36.72 -1.38
N SER A 7 7.24 -36.12 -2.32
CA SER A 7 6.72 -35.11 -3.24
C SER A 7 5.69 -35.67 -4.21
N CYS A 8 5.89 -36.88 -4.77
CA CYS A 8 4.88 -37.53 -5.61
C CYS A 8 3.59 -37.85 -4.83
N LYS A 9 3.71 -38.28 -3.56
CA LYS A 9 2.54 -38.53 -2.69
C LYS A 9 1.78 -37.26 -2.37
N LEU A 10 2.47 -36.13 -2.18
CA LEU A 10 1.86 -34.81 -1.99
C LEU A 10 1.11 -34.35 -3.24
N LEU A 11 1.67 -34.56 -4.43
CA LEU A 11 1.01 -34.23 -5.70
C LEU A 11 -0.26 -35.04 -5.95
N THR A 12 -0.22 -36.37 -5.72
CA THR A 12 -1.43 -37.19 -5.81
C THR A 12 -2.49 -36.75 -4.81
N LYS A 13 -2.09 -36.36 -3.59
CA LYS A 13 -3.02 -35.90 -2.55
C LYS A 13 -3.64 -34.54 -2.89
N LEU A 14 -2.83 -33.61 -3.41
CA LEU A 14 -3.29 -32.29 -3.87
C LEU A 14 -4.20 -32.39 -5.09
N SER A 15 -3.92 -33.31 -6.04
CA SER A 15 -4.82 -33.59 -7.16
C SER A 15 -6.17 -34.13 -6.69
N THR A 16 -6.19 -35.08 -5.74
CA THR A 16 -7.44 -35.64 -5.21
C THR A 16 -8.25 -34.65 -4.38
N ASP A 17 -7.60 -33.74 -3.63
CA ASP A 17 -8.29 -32.70 -2.87
C ASP A 17 -8.89 -31.63 -3.80
N LEU A 18 -8.26 -31.38 -4.96
CA LEU A 18 -8.79 -30.52 -6.02
C LEU A 18 -10.00 -31.14 -6.72
N ASP A 19 -9.96 -32.43 -7.07
CA ASP A 19 -11.11 -33.13 -7.67
C ASP A 19 -12.31 -33.14 -6.71
N ARG A 20 -12.08 -33.30 -5.40
CA ARG A 20 -13.12 -33.17 -4.35
C ARG A 20 -13.70 -31.77 -4.21
N LEU A 21 -12.87 -30.74 -4.32
CA LEU A 21 -13.32 -29.35 -4.31
C LEU A 21 -14.20 -29.03 -5.53
N LEU A 22 -13.90 -29.62 -6.69
CA LEU A 22 -14.70 -29.51 -7.91
C LEU A 22 -16.04 -30.27 -7.85
N GLU A 23 -16.07 -31.46 -7.25
CA GLU A 23 -17.31 -32.24 -7.01
C GLU A 23 -18.28 -31.51 -6.07
N SER A 24 -17.77 -30.74 -5.10
CA SER A 24 -18.61 -29.99 -4.16
C SER A 24 -19.34 -28.78 -4.76
N HIS A 25 -19.00 -28.37 -6.00
CA HIS A 25 -19.54 -27.15 -6.62
C HIS A 25 -20.05 -27.29 -8.07
N SER A 26 -20.14 -28.50 -8.62
CA SER A 26 -20.63 -28.70 -9.99
C SER A 26 -21.69 -29.81 -10.08
N ALA A 27 -22.96 -29.43 -9.87
CA ALA A 27 -24.09 -30.24 -10.30
C ALA A 27 -24.31 -30.04 -11.81
N LEU A 28 -23.54 -30.73 -12.67
CA LEU A 28 -23.85 -30.92 -14.10
C LEU A 28 -23.32 -32.30 -14.59
N PRO A 29 -24.00 -32.94 -15.57
CA PRO A 29 -23.95 -34.40 -15.77
C PRO A 29 -22.67 -34.91 -16.46
N PRO A 30 -22.32 -36.20 -16.27
CA PRO A 30 -21.09 -36.78 -16.80
C PRO A 30 -21.18 -37.00 -18.31
N LEU A 31 -20.13 -36.60 -19.03
CA LEU A 31 -19.86 -37.04 -20.41
C LEU A 31 -19.16 -38.41 -20.39
N PRO A 32 -19.42 -39.29 -21.36
CA PRO A 32 -18.93 -40.67 -21.35
C PRO A 32 -17.41 -40.75 -21.55
N PRO A 33 -16.72 -41.72 -20.92
CA PRO A 33 -15.30 -41.91 -21.13
C PRO A 33 -15.00 -42.53 -22.51
N PRO A 34 -13.88 -42.18 -23.16
CA PRO A 34 -13.42 -42.91 -24.33
C PRO A 34 -12.85 -44.29 -23.92
N SER A 35 -13.36 -45.32 -24.57
CA SER A 35 -12.83 -46.69 -24.54
C SER A 35 -11.41 -46.72 -25.10
N SER A 36 -10.45 -47.22 -24.32
CA SER A 36 -9.17 -47.70 -24.83
C SER A 36 -8.69 -48.90 -24.02
N THR A 37 -8.75 -50.06 -24.66
CA THR A 37 -8.11 -51.32 -24.30
C THR A 37 -6.59 -51.15 -24.34
N LEU A 38 -5.86 -51.49 -23.27
CA LEU A 38 -4.40 -51.64 -23.32
C LEU A 38 -3.97 -52.92 -22.60
N THR A 39 -3.60 -53.91 -23.39
CA THR A 39 -2.67 -54.99 -23.03
C THR A 39 -1.25 -54.50 -23.21
N ALA A 40 -0.40 -54.57 -22.18
CA ALA A 40 1.04 -54.81 -22.35
C ALA A 40 1.73 -55.10 -21.01
N THR A 41 2.43 -56.24 -20.98
CA THR A 41 3.41 -56.65 -19.98
C THR A 41 4.79 -56.13 -20.38
N SER A 42 5.50 -55.40 -19.51
CA SER A 42 6.93 -55.58 -19.15
C SER A 42 7.63 -54.30 -18.64
N SER A 43 8.45 -54.48 -17.59
CA SER A 43 9.46 -53.58 -16.97
C SER A 43 8.99 -52.39 -16.08
N PRO A 44 9.08 -52.50 -14.73
CA PRO A 44 8.36 -51.62 -13.80
C PRO A 44 9.15 -50.42 -13.25
N ARG A 45 10.15 -49.90 -13.97
CA ARG A 45 10.95 -48.76 -13.45
C ARG A 45 11.21 -47.61 -14.41
N THR A 46 11.11 -47.80 -15.72
CA THR A 46 11.24 -46.73 -16.72
C THR A 46 9.87 -46.25 -17.22
N SER A 47 8.86 -47.13 -17.21
CA SER A 47 7.46 -46.82 -17.52
C SER A 47 6.87 -45.72 -16.64
N ASP A 48 7.28 -45.69 -15.37
CA ASP A 48 6.72 -44.76 -14.39
C ASP A 48 7.20 -43.33 -14.65
N PHE A 49 8.43 -43.16 -15.14
CA PHE A 49 9.00 -41.83 -15.41
C PHE A 49 8.41 -41.18 -16.66
N GLU A 50 8.23 -41.94 -17.74
CA GLU A 50 7.55 -41.44 -18.93
C GLU A 50 6.06 -41.19 -18.66
N SER A 51 5.43 -42.02 -17.81
CA SER A 51 4.04 -41.82 -17.39
C SER A 51 3.86 -40.55 -16.54
N ILE A 52 4.78 -40.27 -15.61
CA ILE A 52 4.76 -39.04 -14.80
C ILE A 52 4.98 -37.81 -15.70
N ARG A 53 5.94 -37.88 -16.63
CA ARG A 53 6.20 -36.77 -17.57
C ARG A 53 5.00 -36.50 -18.46
N PHE A 54 4.35 -37.54 -18.98
CA PHE A 54 3.13 -37.41 -19.77
C PHE A 54 1.95 -36.84 -18.96
N GLN A 55 1.81 -37.22 -17.68
CA GLN A 55 0.80 -36.66 -16.77
C GLN A 55 1.05 -35.18 -16.42
N ILE A 56 2.31 -34.73 -16.46
CA ILE A 56 2.68 -33.33 -16.21
C ILE A 56 2.54 -32.51 -17.50
N GLU A 57 3.12 -32.94 -18.62
CA GLU A 57 3.27 -32.16 -19.86
C GLU A 57 2.07 -32.28 -20.85
N GLY A 58 1.18 -33.26 -20.70
CA GLY A 58 0.05 -33.47 -21.63
C GLY A 58 -1.06 -32.41 -21.54
N GLU A 59 -1.85 -32.25 -22.61
CA GLU A 59 -2.98 -31.30 -22.72
C GLU A 59 -4.14 -31.58 -21.72
N GLY A 60 -4.27 -32.84 -21.30
CA GLY A 60 -5.13 -33.30 -20.19
C GLY A 60 -4.42 -33.37 -18.83
N GLY A 61 -3.11 -33.14 -18.82
CA GLY A 61 -2.24 -33.18 -17.65
C GLY A 61 -2.25 -31.90 -16.83
N ILE A 62 -1.35 -31.82 -15.86
CA ILE A 62 -1.29 -30.69 -14.91
C ILE A 62 -0.92 -29.39 -15.64
N ALA A 63 0.00 -29.40 -16.61
CA ALA A 63 0.34 -28.23 -17.42
C ALA A 63 -0.89 -27.65 -18.16
N GLY A 64 -1.64 -28.50 -18.87
CA GLY A 64 -2.86 -28.05 -19.56
C GLY A 64 -3.95 -27.54 -18.61
N LYS A 65 -4.03 -28.06 -17.38
CA LYS A 65 -4.91 -27.49 -16.34
C LYS A 65 -4.41 -26.11 -15.88
N ILE A 66 -3.11 -25.93 -15.68
CA ILE A 66 -2.49 -24.66 -15.28
C ILE A 66 -2.70 -23.58 -16.33
N ASP A 67 -2.57 -23.90 -17.62
CA ASP A 67 -2.81 -22.93 -18.70
C ASP A 67 -4.27 -22.47 -18.73
N ARG A 68 -5.22 -23.39 -18.50
CA ARG A 68 -6.64 -23.04 -18.34
C ARG A 68 -6.87 -22.13 -17.12
N TYR A 69 -6.14 -22.31 -16.03
CA TYR A 69 -6.23 -21.43 -14.86
C TYR A 69 -5.63 -20.04 -15.14
N LYS A 70 -4.47 -19.96 -15.81
CA LYS A 70 -3.85 -18.71 -16.25
C LYS A 70 -4.76 -17.91 -17.17
N GLN A 71 -5.40 -18.58 -18.12
CA GLN A 71 -6.34 -17.95 -19.03
C GLN A 71 -7.59 -17.44 -18.29
N ARG A 72 -8.18 -18.25 -17.39
CA ARG A 72 -9.36 -17.84 -16.61
C ARG A 72 -9.09 -16.73 -15.59
N LEU A 73 -7.84 -16.54 -15.16
CA LEU A 73 -7.44 -15.43 -14.28
C LEU A 73 -7.59 -14.06 -14.94
N THR A 74 -7.39 -13.99 -16.26
CA THR A 74 -7.45 -12.75 -17.04
C THR A 74 -8.78 -12.57 -17.76
N GLU A 75 -9.57 -13.64 -17.89
CA GLU A 75 -10.91 -13.59 -18.49
C GLU A 75 -11.95 -12.95 -17.55
N LYS A 76 -12.77 -12.08 -18.15
CA LYS A 76 -13.98 -11.56 -17.53
C LYS A 76 -15.15 -12.48 -17.82
N ASP A 77 -16.07 -12.55 -16.87
CA ASP A 77 -17.32 -13.25 -17.06
C ASP A 77 -18.15 -12.51 -18.13
N PRO A 78 -18.59 -13.21 -19.20
CA PRO A 78 -19.23 -12.56 -20.34
C PRO A 78 -20.64 -12.03 -20.04
N VAL A 79 -21.25 -12.44 -18.93
CA VAL A 79 -22.60 -12.04 -18.53
C VAL A 79 -22.55 -10.87 -17.54
N THR A 80 -21.60 -10.90 -16.62
CA THR A 80 -21.50 -9.92 -15.52
C THR A 80 -20.40 -8.88 -15.71
N CYS A 81 -19.52 -9.05 -16.70
CA CYS A 81 -18.34 -8.20 -16.98
C CYS A 81 -17.37 -8.05 -15.79
N ASN A 82 -17.57 -8.81 -14.72
CA ASN A 82 -16.69 -8.90 -13.57
C ASN A 82 -15.63 -9.97 -13.83
N ASP A 83 -14.59 -9.97 -13.00
CA ASP A 83 -13.58 -11.03 -13.09
C ASP A 83 -14.20 -12.40 -12.78
N ARG A 84 -13.89 -13.41 -13.58
CA ARG A 84 -14.43 -14.78 -13.39
C ARG A 84 -14.09 -15.37 -12.03
N TYR A 85 -12.94 -14.98 -11.47
CA TYR A 85 -12.53 -15.34 -10.12
C TYR A 85 -12.65 -14.13 -9.22
N GLY A 86 -13.37 -14.27 -8.10
CA GLY A 86 -13.32 -13.30 -7.01
C GLY A 86 -11.95 -13.29 -6.33
N ASP A 87 -11.64 -12.23 -5.58
CA ASP A 87 -10.30 -11.96 -5.01
C ASP A 87 -9.69 -13.14 -4.25
N LYS A 88 -10.50 -13.84 -3.45
CA LYS A 88 -10.06 -15.03 -2.70
C LYS A 88 -9.65 -16.17 -3.63
N MET A 89 -10.43 -16.42 -4.68
CA MET A 89 -10.13 -17.48 -5.65
C MET A 89 -8.92 -17.11 -6.51
N LYS A 90 -8.79 -15.83 -6.91
CA LYS A 90 -7.61 -15.32 -7.61
C LYS A 90 -6.34 -15.61 -6.82
N LYS A 91 -6.31 -15.25 -5.53
CA LYS A 91 -5.16 -15.50 -4.67
C LYS A 91 -4.80 -16.98 -4.60
N ASN A 92 -5.77 -17.86 -4.39
CA ASN A 92 -5.54 -19.31 -4.33
C ASN A 92 -5.02 -19.88 -5.67
N VAL A 93 -5.58 -19.43 -6.80
CA VAL A 93 -5.15 -19.87 -8.12
C VAL A 93 -3.73 -19.36 -8.44
N THR A 94 -3.41 -18.11 -8.09
CA THR A 94 -2.06 -17.56 -8.24
C THR A 94 -1.03 -18.31 -7.39
N GLU A 95 -1.35 -18.61 -6.12
CA GLU A 95 -0.49 -19.42 -5.24
C GLU A 95 -0.29 -20.85 -5.78
N PHE A 96 -1.33 -21.46 -6.34
CA PHE A 96 -1.26 -22.77 -6.95
C PHE A 96 -0.36 -22.78 -8.20
N ILE A 97 -0.52 -21.79 -9.08
CA ILE A 97 0.33 -21.63 -10.28
C ILE A 97 1.78 -21.42 -9.87
N ALA A 98 2.05 -20.56 -8.89
CA ALA A 98 3.40 -20.33 -8.40
C ALA A 98 4.03 -21.59 -7.80
N SER A 99 3.24 -22.41 -7.08
CA SER A 99 3.70 -23.68 -6.53
C SER A 99 4.02 -24.71 -7.62
N TYR A 100 3.21 -24.75 -8.69
CA TYR A 100 3.47 -25.60 -9.85
C TYR A 100 4.72 -25.16 -10.62
N GLU A 101 4.91 -23.85 -10.85
CA GLU A 101 6.09 -23.32 -11.53
C GLU A 101 7.37 -23.58 -10.73
N ALA A 102 7.33 -23.40 -9.40
CA ALA A 102 8.44 -23.77 -8.52
C ALA A 102 8.75 -25.26 -8.60
N PHE A 103 7.73 -26.12 -8.60
CA PHE A 103 7.90 -27.56 -8.76
C PHE A 103 8.50 -27.94 -10.12
N CYS A 104 8.08 -27.30 -11.22
CA CYS A 104 8.68 -27.52 -12.53
C CYS A 104 10.14 -27.07 -12.56
N ALA A 105 10.48 -25.94 -11.94
CA ALA A 105 11.86 -25.46 -11.83
C ALA A 105 12.72 -26.44 -11.01
N ASP A 106 12.18 -26.99 -9.91
CA ASP A 106 12.86 -28.02 -9.11
C ASP A 106 13.06 -29.31 -9.90
N LEU A 107 12.08 -29.73 -10.70
CA LEU A 107 12.24 -30.87 -11.61
C LEU A 107 13.30 -30.60 -12.67
N GLU A 108 13.29 -29.42 -13.30
CA GLU A 108 14.33 -29.03 -14.25
C GLU A 108 15.72 -29.04 -13.61
N ILE A 109 15.85 -28.63 -12.35
CA ILE A 109 17.10 -28.74 -11.57
C ILE A 109 17.52 -30.20 -11.37
N VAL A 110 16.58 -31.08 -11.03
CA VAL A 110 16.84 -32.52 -10.79
C VAL A 110 17.17 -33.26 -12.09
N PHE A 111 16.63 -32.80 -13.22
CA PHE A 111 16.85 -33.38 -14.55
C PHE A 111 17.95 -32.68 -15.36
N ALA A 112 18.50 -31.56 -14.87
CA ALA A 112 19.54 -30.84 -15.57
C ALA A 112 20.86 -31.62 -15.57
N PRO A 113 21.65 -31.55 -16.66
CA PRO A 113 23.01 -32.10 -16.68
C PRO A 113 23.87 -31.46 -15.56
N GLU A 114 24.77 -32.25 -14.97
CA GLU A 114 25.70 -31.79 -13.92
C GLU A 114 26.35 -30.45 -14.30
N GLY A 115 26.11 -29.41 -13.49
CA GLY A 115 26.65 -28.04 -13.67
C GLY A 115 25.60 -26.91 -13.69
N VAL A 116 24.35 -27.19 -14.06
CA VAL A 116 23.28 -26.16 -14.10
C VAL A 116 22.79 -25.79 -12.70
N TYR A 117 22.74 -26.76 -11.77
CA TYR A 117 22.35 -26.53 -10.38
C TYR A 117 23.27 -25.54 -9.64
N GLU A 118 24.58 -25.61 -9.89
CA GLU A 118 25.54 -24.67 -9.29
C GLU A 118 25.36 -23.25 -9.82
N SER A 119 25.01 -23.12 -11.10
CA SER A 119 24.74 -21.83 -11.75
C SER A 119 23.46 -21.18 -11.20
N LEU A 120 22.40 -21.97 -10.99
CA LEU A 120 21.16 -21.51 -10.34
C LEU A 120 21.37 -21.07 -8.89
N LYS A 121 22.11 -21.87 -8.11
CA LYS A 121 22.43 -21.54 -6.72
C LYS A 121 23.31 -20.30 -6.58
N GLN A 122 24.18 -20.03 -7.56
CA GLN A 122 24.91 -18.76 -7.63
C GLN A 122 24.00 -17.59 -7.94
N ARG A 123 23.06 -17.76 -8.89
CA ARG A 123 22.08 -16.73 -9.25
C ARG A 123 21.15 -16.35 -8.10
N GLU A 124 20.66 -17.33 -7.35
CA GLU A 124 19.85 -17.06 -6.14
C GLU A 124 20.62 -16.25 -5.10
N LYS A 125 21.91 -16.55 -4.90
CA LYS A 125 22.76 -15.78 -3.98
C LYS A 125 22.97 -14.34 -4.43
N THR A 126 23.15 -14.09 -5.74
CA THR A 126 23.26 -12.73 -6.26
C THR A 126 21.94 -11.98 -6.20
N GLU A 127 20.81 -12.62 -6.51
CA GLU A 127 19.48 -12.01 -6.39
C GLU A 127 19.13 -11.67 -4.94
N ALA A 128 19.38 -12.57 -3.99
CA ALA A 128 19.21 -12.30 -2.56
C ALA A 128 20.07 -11.13 -2.07
N SER A 129 21.34 -11.06 -2.51
CA SER A 129 22.24 -9.94 -2.20
C SER A 129 21.74 -8.60 -2.76
N ASN A 130 21.20 -8.61 -3.98
CA ASN A 130 20.64 -7.42 -4.61
C ASN A 130 19.35 -6.95 -3.92
N ILE A 131 18.50 -7.88 -3.47
CA ILE A 131 17.29 -7.57 -2.70
C ILE A 131 17.66 -6.85 -1.40
N VAL A 132 18.60 -7.41 -0.62
CA VAL A 132 19.05 -6.81 0.65
C VAL A 132 19.62 -5.41 0.43
N LYS A 133 20.49 -5.23 -0.57
CA LYS A 133 21.03 -3.91 -0.92
C LYS A 133 19.94 -2.92 -1.32
N SER A 134 18.92 -3.38 -2.06
CA SER A 134 17.79 -2.52 -2.47
C SER A 134 16.92 -2.11 -1.28
N GLU A 135 16.71 -2.98 -0.29
CA GLU A 135 15.94 -2.68 0.91
C GLU A 135 16.69 -1.71 1.83
N GLU A 136 18.00 -1.88 2.01
CA GLU A 136 18.84 -0.93 2.74
C GLU A 136 18.84 0.46 2.09
N ALA A 137 18.93 0.53 0.76
CA ALA A 137 18.85 1.78 0.02
C ALA A 137 17.49 2.46 0.20
N LYS A 138 16.38 1.71 0.13
CA LYS A 138 15.03 2.22 0.39
C LYS A 138 14.88 2.74 1.82
N LYS A 139 15.45 2.04 2.81
CA LYS A 139 15.39 2.46 4.21
C LYS A 139 16.16 3.76 4.44
N LYS A 140 17.37 3.89 3.88
CA LYS A 140 18.15 5.13 3.92
C LYS A 140 17.42 6.30 3.25
N ALA A 141 16.82 6.08 2.09
CA ALA A 141 16.06 7.11 1.38
C ALA A 141 14.86 7.61 2.21
N LYS A 142 14.10 6.70 2.84
CA LYS A 142 12.98 7.07 3.73
C LYS A 142 13.45 7.87 4.94
N GLU A 143 14.56 7.48 5.57
CA GLU A 143 15.10 8.21 6.73
C GLU A 143 15.59 9.62 6.35
N GLU A 144 16.21 9.78 5.17
CA GLU A 144 16.64 11.08 4.67
C GLU A 144 15.44 11.99 4.34
N GLU A 145 14.40 11.44 3.72
CA GLU A 145 13.16 12.17 3.43
C GLU A 145 12.46 12.61 4.72
N GLU A 146 12.41 11.74 5.74
CA GLU A 146 11.82 12.08 7.04
C GLU A 146 12.61 13.18 7.76
N LYS A 147 13.95 13.14 7.71
CA LYS A 147 14.79 14.23 8.25
C LYS A 147 14.54 15.55 7.53
N ARG A 148 14.44 15.52 6.20
CA ARG A 148 14.11 16.72 5.40
C ARG A 148 12.70 17.24 5.68
N ALA A 149 11.74 16.37 5.95
CA ALA A 149 10.39 16.76 6.34
C ALA A 149 10.37 17.40 7.74
N LYS A 150 11.11 16.84 8.70
CA LYS A 150 11.24 17.40 10.05
C LYS A 150 11.88 18.79 10.04
N MET A 151 12.96 18.98 9.29
CA MET A 151 13.60 20.30 9.14
C MET A 151 12.64 21.35 8.57
N ARG A 152 11.87 20.99 7.52
CA ARG A 152 10.86 21.90 6.96
C ARG A 152 9.74 22.25 7.95
N ALA A 153 9.25 21.26 8.70
CA ALA A 153 8.23 21.48 9.71
C ALA A 153 8.73 22.38 10.85
N GLU A 154 10.00 22.24 11.25
CA GLU A 154 10.61 23.10 12.28
C GLU A 154 10.81 24.54 11.77
N GLU A 155 11.26 24.70 10.53
CA GLU A 155 11.40 26.01 9.87
C GLU A 155 10.06 26.74 9.73
N GLU A 156 9.01 26.05 9.30
CA GLU A 156 7.64 26.61 9.25
C GLU A 156 7.13 27.02 10.64
N ARG A 157 7.43 26.23 11.69
CA ARG A 157 7.06 26.61 13.07
C ARG A 157 7.79 27.87 13.53
N LEU A 158 9.09 27.98 13.25
CA LEU A 158 9.86 29.18 13.59
C LEU A 158 9.37 30.41 12.82
N ALA A 159 9.03 30.25 11.54
CA ALA A 159 8.46 31.33 10.73
C ALA A 159 7.10 31.78 11.32
N SER A 160 6.21 30.85 11.66
CA SER A 160 4.90 31.16 12.24
C SER A 160 5.01 31.89 13.58
N LEU A 161 5.95 31.47 14.45
CA LEU A 161 6.20 32.13 15.74
C LEU A 161 6.70 33.57 15.55
N THR A 162 7.61 33.77 14.59
CA THR A 162 8.18 35.10 14.31
C THR A 162 7.12 36.05 13.75
N GLU A 163 6.24 35.55 12.89
CA GLU A 163 5.14 36.34 12.35
C GLU A 163 4.09 36.69 13.41
N GLN A 164 3.78 35.74 14.30
CA GLN A 164 2.90 36.00 15.45
C GLN A 164 3.46 37.11 16.35
N GLN A 165 4.77 37.07 16.66
CA GLN A 165 5.41 38.13 17.48
C GLN A 165 5.31 39.51 16.81
N ARG A 166 5.49 39.58 15.48
CA ARG A 166 5.30 40.85 14.75
C ARG A 166 3.86 41.34 14.82
N GLN A 167 2.89 40.45 14.69
CA GLN A 167 1.47 40.82 14.79
C GLN A 167 1.12 41.31 16.20
N GLU A 168 1.63 40.64 17.24
CA GLU A 168 1.43 41.06 18.63
C GLU A 168 2.08 42.43 18.91
N GLU A 169 3.27 42.70 18.36
CA GLU A 169 3.92 44.01 18.48
C GLU A 169 3.11 45.12 17.77
N ILE A 170 2.58 44.85 16.59
CA ILE A 170 1.70 45.78 15.86
C ILE A 170 0.45 46.07 16.67
N GLN A 171 -0.24 45.03 17.16
CA GLN A 171 -1.44 45.21 17.98
C GLN A 171 -1.15 45.95 19.30
N ALA A 172 0.02 45.72 19.90
CA ALA A 172 0.43 46.43 21.11
C ALA A 172 0.60 47.94 20.82
N LYS A 173 1.25 48.29 19.70
CA LYS A 173 1.41 49.68 19.26
C LYS A 173 0.07 50.34 18.97
N GLU A 174 -0.82 49.68 18.24
CA GLU A 174 -2.17 50.20 17.96
C GLU A 174 -2.98 50.44 19.25
N ARG A 175 -2.89 49.52 20.22
CA ARG A 175 -3.55 49.69 21.53
C ARG A 175 -2.96 50.88 22.30
N GLU A 176 -1.66 51.07 22.25
CA GLU A 176 -0.99 52.20 22.89
C GLU A 176 -1.39 53.53 22.25
N GLU A 177 -1.41 53.60 20.91
CA GLU A 177 -1.87 54.78 20.17
C GLU A 177 -3.32 55.14 20.51
N LEU A 178 -4.22 54.16 20.55
CA LEU A 178 -5.60 54.38 20.98
C LEU A 178 -5.68 54.89 22.43
N ARG A 179 -4.82 54.39 23.33
CA ARG A 179 -4.76 54.87 24.72
C ARG A 179 -4.33 56.33 24.78
N ILE A 180 -3.31 56.71 24.01
CA ILE A 180 -2.80 58.08 23.93
C ILE A 180 -3.89 59.00 23.36
N GLN A 181 -4.54 58.60 22.26
CA GLN A 181 -5.64 59.39 21.68
C GLN A 181 -6.80 59.59 22.65
N ALA A 182 -7.17 58.55 23.40
CA ALA A 182 -8.21 58.65 24.42
C ALA A 182 -7.81 59.62 25.56
N GLU A 183 -6.55 59.63 25.96
CA GLU A 183 -6.05 60.57 26.97
C GLU A 183 -6.06 62.02 26.47
N ILE A 184 -5.63 62.26 25.22
CA ILE A 184 -5.68 63.58 24.59
C ILE A 184 -7.14 64.07 24.51
N ALA A 185 -8.06 63.20 24.08
CA ALA A 185 -9.49 63.55 24.02
C ALA A 185 -10.07 63.88 25.40
N ARG A 186 -9.65 63.16 26.46
CA ARG A 186 -10.06 63.47 27.85
C ARG A 186 -9.53 64.83 28.31
N LYS A 187 -8.25 65.12 28.06
CA LYS A 187 -7.66 66.43 28.40
C LYS A 187 -8.35 67.57 27.67
N GLN A 188 -8.65 67.41 26.38
CA GLN A 188 -9.38 68.42 25.61
C GLN A 188 -10.81 68.66 26.14
N ARG A 189 -11.51 67.61 26.59
CA ARG A 189 -12.83 67.76 27.24
C ARG A 189 -12.71 68.54 28.55
N GLN A 190 -11.73 68.20 29.39
CA GLN A 190 -11.49 68.92 30.65
C GLN A 190 -11.16 70.40 30.41
N GLU A 191 -10.32 70.74 29.44
CA GLU A 191 -10.02 72.13 29.10
C GLU A 191 -11.25 72.92 28.61
N ARG A 192 -12.16 72.27 27.87
CA ARG A 192 -13.41 72.90 27.44
C ARG A 192 -14.32 73.15 28.64
N GLU A 193 -14.49 72.16 29.51
CA GLU A 193 -15.29 72.29 30.73
C GLU A 193 -14.74 73.37 31.67
N THR A 194 -13.41 73.49 31.82
CA THR A 194 -12.81 74.56 32.64
C THR A 194 -13.00 75.93 32.02
N LYS A 195 -12.82 76.09 30.70
CA LYS A 195 -13.08 77.36 30.01
C LYS A 195 -14.54 77.77 30.08
N GLU A 196 -15.47 76.82 29.94
CA GLU A 196 -16.91 77.08 30.07
C GLU A 196 -17.29 77.50 31.49
N ARG A 197 -16.70 76.89 32.53
CA ARG A 197 -16.87 77.33 33.93
C ARG A 197 -16.32 78.73 34.18
N GLU A 198 -15.10 79.02 33.73
CA GLU A 198 -14.50 80.35 33.88
C GLU A 198 -15.32 81.43 33.15
N GLU A 199 -15.89 81.12 31.98
CA GLU A 199 -16.76 82.03 31.25
C GLU A 199 -18.11 82.22 31.96
N GLN A 200 -18.68 81.18 32.57
CA GLN A 200 -19.87 81.28 33.42
C GLN A 200 -19.60 82.18 34.65
N GLU A 201 -18.49 81.97 35.36
CA GLU A 201 -18.10 82.79 36.50
C GLU A 201 -17.88 84.26 36.10
N ARG A 202 -17.26 84.55 34.95
CA ARG A 202 -17.16 85.93 34.43
C ARG A 202 -18.53 86.55 34.14
N LYS A 203 -19.47 85.79 33.58
CA LYS A 203 -20.84 86.29 33.31
C LYS A 203 -21.60 86.59 34.60
N GLU A 204 -21.42 85.78 35.64
CA GLU A 204 -22.02 86.00 36.96
C GLU A 204 -21.44 87.23 37.67
N GLN A 205 -20.11 87.41 37.64
CA GLN A 205 -19.45 88.59 38.20
C GLN A 205 -19.78 89.89 37.44
N GLY A 206 -20.02 89.82 36.13
CA GLY A 206 -20.44 90.97 35.32
C GLY A 206 -21.85 91.46 35.65
N LYS A 207 -22.80 90.53 35.88
CA LYS A 207 -24.20 90.87 36.24
C LYS A 207 -24.34 91.48 37.64
N GLY A 208 -23.41 91.21 38.55
CA GLY A 208 -23.40 91.79 39.91
C GLY A 208 -22.98 93.27 39.99
N LYS A 209 -22.45 93.86 38.91
CA LYS A 209 -22.02 95.27 38.87
C LYS A 209 -22.99 96.21 38.15
N GLU A 210 -24.07 95.69 37.59
CA GLU A 210 -25.07 96.48 36.84
C GLU A 210 -26.25 97.00 37.68
N TRP A 211 -26.26 96.69 38.99
CA TRP A 211 -27.23 97.22 39.96
C TRP A 211 -26.51 98.01 41.06
N HIS A 212 -26.00 99.20 40.73
CA HIS A 212 -25.68 100.24 41.71
C HIS A 212 -25.71 101.63 41.08
#